data_AF-A0A504BQ31-F1
#
_entry.id   AF-A0A504BQ31-F1
#
_cell.length_a   1.000
_cell.length_b   1.000
_cell.length_c   1.000
_cell.angle_alpha   90.00
_cell.angle_beta   90.00
_cell.angle_gamma   90.00
#
_symmetry.space_group_name_H-M   'P 1'
#
loop_
_entity.id
_entity.type
_entity.pdbx_description
1 polymer ?
#
loop_
_entity_poly.entity_id
_entity_poly.type
_entity_poly.pdbx_seq_one_letter_code
_entity_poly.pdbx_strand_id
1 'polypeptide(L)'
;MAESARQKRITGRVMHEFKHGELKSGPGGKGGPVKSRKQAIAIALEEAGDSKYESDRRNKKNLHRTEAKEAKGKTGQQESEGKSHVGAFGKRESSKSMGGKDARKPTSSGKKSAATRAHRPDGHTHDELYARAQRQKIAGRSKMTKQQLENALGIS
;
A
#
# COMPACT_ATOMS: atom_id res chain seq x y z
N MET A 1 -13.62 26.26 -5.98
CA MET A 1 -12.34 25.69 -5.50
C MET A 1 -11.95 24.55 -6.44
N ALA A 2 -10.66 24.30 -6.65
CA ALA A 2 -10.22 23.16 -7.45
C ALA A 2 -10.38 21.86 -6.65
N GLU A 3 -10.82 20.77 -7.31
CA GLU A 3 -10.91 19.45 -6.68
C GLU A 3 -9.56 18.98 -6.12
N SER A 4 -9.57 18.45 -4.90
CA SER A 4 -8.39 17.83 -4.30
C SER A 4 -8.04 16.51 -4.98
N ALA A 5 -6.76 16.11 -4.91
CA ALA A 5 -6.30 14.81 -5.42
C ALA A 5 -7.03 13.61 -4.77
N ARG A 6 -7.56 13.80 -3.56
CA ARG A 6 -8.31 12.77 -2.84
C ARG A 6 -9.74 12.65 -3.39
N GLN A 7 -10.40 13.77 -3.66
CA GLN A 7 -11.72 13.81 -4.31
C GLN A 7 -11.67 13.16 -5.70
N LYS A 8 -10.65 13.50 -6.51
CA LYS A 8 -10.42 12.87 -7.82
C LYS A 8 -10.27 11.35 -7.75
N ARG A 9 -9.57 10.84 -6.71
CA ARG A 9 -9.43 9.39 -6.49
C ARG A 9 -10.77 8.72 -6.18
N ILE A 10 -11.59 9.32 -5.32
CA ILE A 10 -12.92 8.80 -5.01
C ILE A 10 -13.80 8.79 -6.26
N THR A 11 -13.84 9.91 -7.00
CA THR A 11 -14.58 10.01 -8.26
C THR A 11 -14.14 8.94 -9.25
N GLY A 12 -12.83 8.79 -9.45
CA GLY A 12 -12.25 7.77 -10.32
C GLY A 12 -12.64 6.35 -9.89
N ARG A 13 -12.59 6.05 -8.58
CA ARG A 13 -12.97 4.74 -8.04
C ARG A 13 -14.46 4.46 -8.25
N VAL A 14 -15.36 5.40 -7.94
CA VAL A 14 -16.80 5.20 -8.14
C VAL A 14 -17.11 4.95 -9.62
N MET A 15 -16.45 5.69 -10.51
CA MET A 15 -16.59 5.48 -11.95
C MET A 15 -16.00 4.15 -12.43
N HIS A 16 -14.96 3.65 -11.76
CA HIS A 16 -14.43 2.31 -11.96
C HIS A 16 -15.47 1.25 -11.57
N GLU A 17 -16.01 1.32 -10.35
CA GLU A 17 -17.07 0.43 -9.86
C GLU A 17 -18.29 0.42 -10.80
N PHE A 18 -18.68 1.58 -11.33
CA PHE A 18 -19.74 1.66 -12.32
C PHE A 18 -19.38 0.95 -13.63
N LYS A 19 -18.17 1.17 -14.15
CA LYS A 19 -17.68 0.52 -15.38
C LYS A 19 -17.70 -1.00 -15.26
N HIS A 20 -17.45 -1.53 -14.08
CA HIS A 20 -17.46 -2.97 -13.79
C HIS A 20 -18.84 -3.51 -13.33
N GLY A 21 -19.86 -2.65 -13.22
CA GLY A 21 -21.21 -3.06 -12.81
C GLY A 21 -21.37 -3.33 -11.30
N GLU A 22 -20.42 -2.87 -10.50
CA GLU A 22 -20.31 -3.14 -9.06
C GLU A 22 -20.92 -2.03 -8.20
N LEU A 23 -21.08 -0.84 -8.77
CA LEU A 23 -21.64 0.31 -8.06
C LEU A 23 -23.12 0.07 -7.74
N LYS A 24 -23.47 0.09 -6.46
CA LYS A 24 -24.86 -0.10 -5.97
C LYS A 24 -25.48 1.22 -5.53
N SER A 25 -26.79 1.34 -5.74
CA SER A 25 -27.58 2.51 -5.34
C SER A 25 -28.40 2.26 -4.07
N GLY A 26 -28.81 3.35 -3.42
CA GLY A 26 -29.68 3.32 -2.24
C GLY A 26 -29.00 2.88 -0.94
N PRO A 27 -29.72 2.97 0.20
CA PRO A 27 -29.17 2.64 1.52
C PRO A 27 -28.64 1.21 1.58
N GLY A 28 -27.33 1.05 1.82
CA GLY A 28 -26.69 -0.26 1.89
C GLY A 28 -26.71 -1.04 0.57
N GLY A 29 -26.93 -0.39 -0.58
CA GLY A 29 -27.00 -1.04 -1.88
C GLY A 29 -28.35 -1.70 -2.21
N LYS A 30 -29.40 -1.44 -1.41
CA LYS A 30 -30.75 -2.00 -1.60
C LYS A 30 -31.43 -1.57 -2.91
N GLY A 31 -30.99 -0.47 -3.51
CA GLY A 31 -31.49 -0.01 -4.82
C GLY A 31 -30.93 -0.80 -6.00
N GLY A 32 -30.08 -1.80 -5.75
CA GLY A 32 -29.47 -2.62 -6.78
C GLY A 32 -28.37 -1.88 -7.57
N PRO A 33 -27.85 -2.50 -8.65
CA PRO A 33 -26.77 -1.93 -9.44
C PRO A 33 -27.20 -0.63 -10.12
N VAL A 34 -26.28 0.32 -10.18
CA VAL A 34 -26.48 1.60 -10.86
C VAL A 34 -26.54 1.38 -12.36
N LYS A 35 -27.62 1.85 -12.99
CA LYS A 35 -27.89 1.58 -14.40
C LYS A 35 -27.44 2.70 -15.34
N SER A 36 -27.29 3.93 -14.83
CA SER A 36 -26.98 5.09 -15.68
C SER A 36 -25.70 5.80 -15.25
N ARG A 37 -24.91 6.24 -16.24
CA ARG A 37 -23.69 7.01 -16.02
C ARG A 37 -23.95 8.32 -15.28
N LYS A 38 -25.09 8.97 -15.56
CA LYS A 38 -25.51 10.19 -14.87
C LYS A 38 -25.70 9.96 -13.37
N GLN A 39 -26.32 8.85 -13.00
CA GLN A 39 -26.48 8.46 -11.60
C GLN A 39 -25.13 8.11 -10.95
N ALA A 40 -24.24 7.43 -11.68
CA ALA A 40 -22.90 7.15 -11.18
C ALA A 40 -22.10 8.42 -10.90
N ILE A 41 -22.18 9.43 -11.79
CA ILE A 41 -21.55 10.75 -11.57
C ILE A 41 -22.15 11.44 -10.33
N ALA A 42 -23.47 11.38 -10.14
CA ALA A 42 -24.10 11.95 -8.95
C ALA A 42 -23.58 11.31 -7.65
N ILE A 43 -23.49 9.97 -7.63
CA ILE A 43 -22.93 9.22 -6.49
C ILE A 43 -21.45 9.56 -6.29
N ALA A 44 -20.68 9.70 -7.37
CA ALA A 44 -19.26 10.05 -7.30
C ALA A 44 -19.04 11.42 -6.66
N LEU A 45 -19.82 12.44 -7.07
CA LEU A 45 -19.77 13.78 -6.48
C LEU A 45 -20.22 13.78 -5.01
N GLU A 46 -21.24 12.99 -4.67
CA GLU A 46 -21.68 12.85 -3.28
C GLU A 46 -20.64 12.16 -2.39
N GLU A 47 -20.06 11.05 -2.86
CA GLU A 47 -19.02 10.30 -2.13
C GLU A 47 -17.72 11.11 -1.98
N ALA A 48 -17.38 11.93 -2.98
CA ALA A 48 -16.25 12.87 -2.94
C ALA A 48 -16.52 14.12 -2.09
N GLY A 49 -17.77 14.35 -1.66
CA GLY A 49 -18.15 15.57 -0.94
C GLY A 49 -17.96 16.84 -1.78
N ASP A 50 -18.27 16.77 -3.08
CA ASP A 50 -18.21 17.88 -4.02
C ASP A 50 -19.57 18.18 -4.67
N SER A 51 -20.65 17.72 -4.02
CA SER A 51 -22.01 17.99 -4.50
C SER A 51 -22.38 19.45 -4.27
N LYS A 52 -22.77 20.15 -5.35
CA LYS A 52 -23.29 21.52 -5.28
C LYS A 52 -24.65 21.64 -4.58
N TYR A 53 -25.37 20.53 -4.43
CA TYR A 53 -26.70 20.50 -3.83
C TYR A 53 -26.66 20.27 -2.32
N GLU A 54 -25.49 19.91 -1.79
CA GLU A 54 -25.30 19.64 -0.38
C GLU A 54 -24.52 20.77 0.29
N SER A 55 -24.81 21.02 1.56
CA SER A 55 -24.04 21.99 2.35
C SER A 55 -22.60 21.52 2.58
N ASP A 56 -21.66 22.45 2.79
CA ASP A 56 -20.26 22.14 3.09
C ASP A 56 -20.09 21.15 4.26
N ARG A 57 -20.93 21.30 5.29
CA ARG A 57 -20.93 20.38 6.45
C ARG A 57 -21.34 18.97 6.04
N ARG A 58 -22.32 18.83 5.16
CA ARG A 58 -22.81 17.54 4.65
C ARG A 58 -21.80 16.91 3.69
N ASN A 59 -21.21 17.71 2.81
CA ASN A 59 -20.12 17.31 1.93
C ASN A 59 -18.91 16.77 2.73
N LYS A 60 -18.46 17.48 3.77
CA LYS A 60 -17.39 16.99 4.68
C LYS A 60 -17.77 15.67 5.36
N LYS A 61 -19.02 15.53 5.80
CA LYS A 61 -19.51 14.29 6.43
C LYS A 61 -19.55 13.12 5.45
N ASN A 62 -20.01 13.36 4.22
CA ASN A 62 -20.06 12.35 3.16
C ASN A 62 -18.66 11.90 2.79
N LEU A 63 -17.74 12.85 2.56
CA LEU A 63 -16.33 12.56 2.33
C LEU A 63 -15.77 11.67 3.44
N HIS A 64 -15.89 12.08 4.72
CA HIS A 64 -15.42 11.32 5.88
C HIS A 64 -16.03 9.90 5.93
N ARG A 65 -17.32 9.77 5.65
CA ARG A 65 -18.01 8.47 5.57
C ARG A 65 -17.42 7.60 4.47
N THR A 66 -17.13 8.16 3.31
CA THR A 66 -16.48 7.47 2.20
C THR A 66 -15.09 7.01 2.61
N GLU A 67 -14.26 7.87 3.23
CA GLU A 67 -12.92 7.49 3.70
C GLU A 67 -12.97 6.30 4.65
N ALA A 68 -13.90 6.33 5.62
CA ALA A 68 -14.10 5.24 6.56
C ALA A 68 -14.55 3.95 5.88
N LYS A 69 -15.32 4.03 4.78
CA LYS A 69 -15.74 2.88 3.98
C LYS A 69 -14.57 2.26 3.21
N GLU A 70 -13.73 3.07 2.56
CA GLU A 70 -12.52 2.57 1.86
C GLU A 70 -11.53 1.98 2.85
N ALA A 71 -11.30 2.65 4.00
CA ALA A 71 -10.42 2.16 5.04
C ALA A 71 -10.82 0.77 5.55
N LYS A 72 -12.14 0.49 5.60
CA LYS A 72 -12.71 -0.80 6.02
C LYS A 72 -12.75 -1.86 4.93
N GLY A 73 -12.41 -1.55 3.68
CA GLY A 73 -12.47 -2.56 2.62
C GLY A 73 -13.90 -2.86 2.13
N LYS A 74 -14.83 -1.89 2.21
CA LYS A 74 -16.27 -2.07 1.93
C LYS A 74 -16.77 -1.37 0.67
N THR A 75 -15.88 -1.09 -0.28
CA THR A 75 -16.25 -0.46 -1.56
C THR A 75 -16.54 -1.56 -2.58
N GLY A 76 -17.35 -1.27 -3.61
CA GLY A 76 -17.72 -2.29 -4.60
C GLY A 76 -16.48 -2.95 -5.21
N GLN A 77 -15.50 -2.14 -5.56
CA GLN A 77 -14.22 -2.58 -6.12
C GLN A 77 -13.44 -3.49 -5.16
N GLN A 78 -13.46 -3.19 -3.85
CA GLN A 78 -12.73 -3.99 -2.85
C GLN A 78 -13.44 -5.32 -2.57
N GLU A 79 -14.77 -5.37 -2.71
CA GLU A 79 -15.56 -6.59 -2.55
C GLU A 79 -15.38 -7.56 -3.73
N SER A 80 -15.26 -7.04 -4.96
CA SER A 80 -15.11 -7.83 -6.19
C SER A 80 -13.67 -8.18 -6.54
N GLU A 81 -12.77 -7.19 -6.57
CA GLU A 81 -11.36 -7.34 -6.98
C GLU A 81 -10.45 -7.75 -5.81
N GLY A 82 -11.00 -7.72 -4.60
CA GLY A 82 -10.30 -8.03 -3.37
C GLY A 82 -9.71 -6.80 -2.68
N LYS A 83 -9.63 -6.90 -1.36
CA LYS A 83 -9.22 -5.83 -0.43
C LYS A 83 -7.75 -5.42 -0.58
N SER A 84 -6.99 -6.05 -1.48
CA SER A 84 -5.59 -5.76 -1.76
C SER A 84 -5.38 -4.58 -2.70
N HIS A 85 -6.38 -4.16 -3.49
CA HIS A 85 -6.10 -3.27 -4.62
C HIS A 85 -6.19 -1.75 -4.31
N VAL A 86 -7.05 -1.30 -3.40
CA VAL A 86 -7.25 0.15 -3.16
C VAL A 86 -7.54 0.41 -1.69
N GLY A 87 -6.80 1.30 -1.02
CA GLY A 87 -7.27 2.05 0.17
C GLY A 87 -7.69 1.29 1.44
N ALA A 88 -7.66 -0.04 1.50
CA ALA A 88 -8.04 -0.81 2.68
C ALA A 88 -6.98 -0.68 3.79
N PHE A 89 -7.19 0.27 4.68
CA PHE A 89 -6.32 0.56 5.82
C PHE A 89 -6.28 -0.56 6.89
N GLY A 90 -7.09 -1.62 6.74
CA GLY A 90 -7.27 -2.64 7.77
C GLY A 90 -7.09 -4.07 7.28
N LYS A 91 -5.95 -4.36 6.64
CA LYS A 91 -5.24 -5.66 6.61
C LYS A 91 -4.24 -5.59 5.44
N ARG A 92 -3.06 -5.02 5.72
CA ARG A 92 -1.85 -5.44 5.02
C ARG A 92 -1.60 -6.92 5.38
N GLU A 93 -2.36 -7.84 4.81
CA GLU A 93 -1.67 -9.02 4.31
C GLU A 93 -0.87 -8.50 3.13
N SER A 94 0.44 -8.53 3.30
CA SER A 94 1.44 -8.00 2.39
C SER A 94 1.01 -8.11 0.93
N SER A 95 0.77 -6.98 0.26
CA SER A 95 1.15 -6.91 -1.15
C SER A 95 2.59 -7.39 -1.22
N LYS A 96 2.85 -8.40 -2.05
CA LYS A 96 4.12 -9.14 -2.13
C LYS A 96 5.32 -8.29 -2.58
N SER A 97 5.21 -6.97 -2.58
CA SER A 97 6.27 -6.01 -2.87
C SER A 97 6.15 -4.81 -1.92
N MET A 98 7.30 -4.20 -1.60
CA MET A 98 7.48 -3.00 -0.78
C MET A 98 7.68 -3.21 0.73
N GLY A 99 8.82 -3.83 1.07
CA GLY A 99 9.67 -3.22 2.09
C GLY A 99 10.18 -1.89 1.51
N GLY A 100 9.42 -0.81 1.72
CA GLY A 100 9.84 0.53 1.31
C GLY A 100 11.11 0.96 2.06
N LYS A 101 11.81 1.95 1.52
CA LYS A 101 13.04 2.55 2.09
C LYS A 101 12.94 2.94 3.58
N ASP A 102 11.73 3.19 4.09
CA ASP A 102 11.47 3.59 5.48
C ASP A 102 10.90 2.45 6.36
N ALA A 103 10.95 1.19 5.89
CA ALA A 103 10.40 0.06 6.63
C ALA A 103 11.28 -0.32 7.84
N ARG A 104 10.82 0.00 9.04
CA ARG A 104 11.50 -0.33 10.31
C ARG A 104 11.55 -1.83 10.63
N LYS A 105 10.80 -2.68 9.93
CA LYS A 105 10.78 -4.14 10.12
C LYS A 105 10.70 -4.87 8.77
N PRO A 106 11.52 -5.92 8.55
CA PRO A 106 11.48 -6.70 7.32
C PRO A 106 10.18 -7.51 7.21
N THR A 107 9.64 -7.61 6.00
CA THR A 107 8.46 -8.44 5.69
C THR A 107 8.76 -9.92 5.88
N SER A 108 7.76 -10.79 5.99
CA SER A 108 7.97 -12.25 6.10
C SER A 108 8.80 -12.81 4.93
N SER A 109 8.54 -12.35 3.71
CA SER A 109 9.35 -12.69 2.52
C SER A 109 10.77 -12.08 2.59
N GLY A 110 10.91 -10.86 3.09
CA GLY A 110 12.22 -10.24 3.32
C GLY A 110 13.04 -10.94 4.39
N LYS A 111 12.39 -11.40 5.47
CA LYS A 111 12.99 -12.24 6.51
C LYS A 111 13.40 -13.60 5.95
N LYS A 112 12.55 -14.26 5.16
CA LYS A 112 12.89 -15.51 4.46
C LYS A 112 14.03 -15.32 3.47
N SER A 113 14.04 -14.23 2.70
CA SER A 113 15.11 -13.91 1.74
C SER A 113 16.42 -13.55 2.44
N ALA A 114 16.37 -12.85 3.57
CA ALA A 114 17.54 -12.58 4.39
C ALA A 114 18.08 -13.87 5.02
N ALA A 115 17.21 -14.73 5.53
CA ALA A 115 17.57 -16.04 6.07
C ALA A 115 18.15 -16.97 5.00
N THR A 116 17.57 -17.03 3.80
CA THR A 116 18.14 -17.83 2.69
C THR A 116 19.47 -17.29 2.19
N ARG A 117 19.70 -15.97 2.24
CA ARG A 117 21.02 -15.37 1.96
C ARG A 117 22.04 -15.69 3.05
N ALA A 118 21.62 -15.75 4.32
CA ALA A 118 22.47 -16.14 5.45
C ALA A 118 22.80 -17.64 5.47
N HIS A 119 22.02 -18.47 4.78
CA HIS A 119 22.23 -19.91 4.67
C HIS A 119 22.84 -20.36 3.32
N ARG A 120 23.37 -19.44 2.51
CA ARG A 120 24.18 -19.84 1.34
C ARG A 120 25.55 -20.37 1.80
N PRO A 121 26.14 -21.36 1.11
CA PRO A 121 27.45 -21.93 1.45
C PRO A 121 28.58 -20.90 1.62
N ASP A 122 28.42 -19.76 0.97
CA ASP A 122 29.34 -18.63 0.77
C ASP A 122 28.85 -17.33 1.44
N GLY A 123 27.71 -17.37 2.15
CA GLY A 123 26.99 -16.20 2.65
C GLY A 123 27.42 -15.67 4.02
N HIS A 124 28.68 -15.28 4.21
CA HIS A 124 29.10 -14.66 5.47
C HIS A 124 28.32 -13.38 5.78
N THR A 125 27.88 -13.21 7.02
CA THR A 125 27.25 -11.97 7.48
C THR A 125 28.30 -10.85 7.62
N HIS A 126 27.88 -9.58 7.60
CA HIS A 126 28.82 -8.45 7.81
C HIS A 126 29.55 -8.56 9.15
N ASP A 127 28.86 -9.01 10.19
CA ASP A 127 29.42 -9.20 11.53
C ASP A 127 30.48 -10.31 11.57
N GLU A 128 30.27 -11.41 10.85
CA GLU A 128 31.27 -12.48 10.72
C GLU A 128 32.54 -12.01 10.00
N LEU A 129 32.37 -11.27 8.90
CA LEU A 129 33.48 -10.68 8.15
C LEU A 129 34.21 -9.63 9.00
N TYR A 130 33.48 -8.83 9.78
CA TYR A 130 34.04 -7.86 10.71
C TYR A 130 34.88 -8.54 11.80
N ALA A 131 34.36 -9.62 12.40
CA ALA A 131 35.07 -10.40 13.42
C ALA A 131 36.34 -11.05 12.85
N ARG A 132 36.31 -11.55 11.61
CA ARG A 132 37.47 -12.14 10.94
C ARG A 132 38.52 -11.09 10.59
N ALA A 133 38.10 -9.94 10.06
CA ALA A 133 38.97 -8.79 9.80
C ALA A 133 39.60 -8.22 11.08
N GLN A 134 38.88 -8.28 12.21
CA GLN A 134 39.42 -7.91 13.52
C GLN A 134 40.53 -8.87 13.97
N ARG A 135 40.34 -10.19 13.79
CA ARG A 135 41.37 -11.20 14.10
C ARG A 135 42.63 -11.03 13.24
N GLN A 136 42.47 -10.67 11.97
CA GLN A 136 43.57 -10.41 11.03
C GLN A 136 44.15 -8.99 11.10
N LYS A 137 43.65 -8.15 12.02
CA LYS A 137 44.10 -6.76 12.23
C LYS A 137 44.06 -5.89 10.97
N ILE A 138 43.02 -6.05 10.14
CA ILE A 138 42.82 -5.21 8.96
C ILE A 138 42.47 -3.78 9.41
N ALA A 139 43.28 -2.82 8.95
CA ALA A 139 43.09 -1.40 9.23
C ALA A 139 41.83 -0.88 8.51
N GLY A 140 41.09 0.04 9.14
CA GLY A 140 39.89 0.63 8.53
C GLY A 140 38.66 -0.29 8.45
N ARG A 141 38.71 -1.52 9.00
CA ARG A 141 37.62 -2.51 8.97
C ARG A 141 36.23 -1.99 9.38
N SER A 142 36.15 -1.03 10.31
CA SER A 142 34.88 -0.46 10.79
C SER A 142 34.20 0.48 9.80
N LYS A 143 34.94 0.96 8.79
CA LYS A 143 34.40 1.79 7.70
C LYS A 143 34.12 0.99 6.43
N MET A 144 34.46 -0.31 6.43
CA MET A 144 34.33 -1.16 5.24
C MET A 144 32.90 -1.73 5.11
N THR A 145 32.38 -1.70 3.90
CA THR A 145 31.13 -2.40 3.54
C THR A 145 31.37 -3.91 3.52
N LYS A 146 30.28 -4.71 3.52
CA LYS A 146 30.36 -6.19 3.48
C LYS A 146 31.28 -6.69 2.36
N GLN A 147 31.11 -6.11 1.18
CA GLN A 147 31.88 -6.48 -0.01
C GLN A 147 33.35 -6.03 0.08
N GLN A 148 33.63 -4.91 0.75
CA GLN A 148 35.02 -4.48 1.01
C GLN A 148 35.72 -5.40 2.02
N LEU A 149 34.99 -5.92 3.01
CA LEU A 149 35.52 -6.92 3.94
C LEU A 149 35.75 -8.27 3.26
N GLU A 150 34.85 -8.71 2.37
CA GLU A 150 35.03 -9.92 1.54
C GLU A 150 36.31 -9.83 0.70
N ASN A 151 36.49 -8.72 -0.03
CA ASN A 151 37.68 -8.49 -0.83
C ASN A 151 38.97 -8.41 0.01
N ALA A 152 38.92 -7.73 1.17
CA ALA A 152 40.09 -7.59 2.05
C ALA A 152 40.48 -8.91 2.76
N LEU A 153 39.52 -9.83 2.93
CA LEU A 153 39.74 -11.16 3.49
C LEU A 153 40.04 -12.22 2.42
N GLY A 154 39.94 -11.88 1.14
CA GLY A 154 40.14 -12.80 0.02
C GLY A 154 39.07 -13.89 -0.07
N ILE A 155 37.84 -13.58 0.35
CA ILE A 155 36.70 -14.51 0.34
C ILE A 155 35.74 -14.06 -0.77
N SER A 156 35.59 -14.86 -1.84
CA SER A 156 34.68 -14.60 -2.97
C SER A 156 33.55 -15.61 -3.03
#